data_AF-A0A2B2B8F8-F1
#
_entry.id   AF-A0A2B2B8F8-F1
#
_cell.length_a   1.000
_cell.length_b   1.000
_cell.length_c   1.000
_cell.angle_alpha   90.00
_cell.angle_beta   90.00
_cell.angle_gamma   90.00
#
_symmetry.space_group_name_H-M   'P 1'
#
loop_
_entity.id
_entity.type
_entity.pdbx_description
1 polymer ?
#
loop_
_entity_poly.entity_id
_entity_poly.type
_entity_poly.pdbx_seq_one_letter_code
_entity_poly.pdbx_strand_id
1 'polypeptide(L)'
;MLKADGGGSSLLINVNPDEMTTIFTFLQAIITELETNAAPNIEKLGSLDYYTEGKAKKAMEVYAEANQKVMDLYDNYSRAAALVIDILNTMMQADEAIAEQIIAKLGV
;
A
#
# COMPACT_ATOMS: atom_id res chain seq x y z
N MET A 1 -18.18 -22.40 40.73
CA MET A 1 -18.84 -22.39 39.40
C MET A 1 -17.75 -22.26 38.35
N LEU A 2 -17.58 -23.29 37.54
CA LEU A 2 -16.72 -23.29 36.36
C LEU A 2 -17.33 -22.41 35.26
N LYS A 3 -16.51 -21.60 34.61
CA LYS A 3 -16.52 -21.49 33.14
C LYS A 3 -15.14 -21.05 32.65
N ALA A 4 -14.53 -21.95 31.89
CA ALA A 4 -13.41 -21.67 31.02
C ALA A 4 -13.92 -21.08 29.71
N ASP A 5 -13.19 -20.11 29.17
CA ASP A 5 -13.02 -19.83 27.74
C ASP A 5 -11.64 -19.14 27.67
N GLY A 6 -10.60 -19.72 27.08
CA GLY A 6 -10.59 -20.37 25.78
C GLY A 6 -10.27 -19.30 24.74
N GLY A 7 -8.99 -19.06 24.45
CA GLY A 7 -8.59 -18.14 23.39
C GLY A 7 -7.10 -17.87 23.45
N GLY A 8 -6.37 -18.42 22.47
CA GLY A 8 -4.91 -18.38 22.44
C GLY A 8 -4.36 -16.96 22.59
N SER A 9 -3.12 -16.89 23.05
CA SER A 9 -2.25 -15.74 22.86
C SER A 9 -2.09 -15.49 21.35
N SER A 10 -3.14 -14.97 20.71
CA SER A 10 -3.04 -14.17 19.51
C SER A 10 -1.97 -13.15 19.85
N LEU A 11 -0.84 -13.21 19.16
CA LEU A 11 0.13 -12.12 19.21
C LEU A 11 -0.68 -10.86 18.93
N LEU A 12 -0.96 -10.08 19.97
CA LEU A 12 -1.57 -8.78 19.83
C LEU A 12 -0.54 -7.99 19.02
N ILE A 13 -0.78 -7.90 17.71
CA ILE A 13 0.01 -7.03 16.85
C ILE A 13 -0.29 -5.64 17.39
N ASN A 14 0.64 -5.12 18.17
CA ASN A 14 0.55 -3.77 18.69
C ASN A 14 0.87 -2.84 17.53
N VAL A 15 -0.19 -2.34 16.88
CA VAL A 15 -0.06 -1.44 15.73
C VAL A 15 -0.06 -0.02 16.26
N ASN A 16 1.08 0.67 16.13
CA ASN A 16 1.21 2.08 16.52
C ASN A 16 0.72 3.00 15.37
N PRO A 17 -0.17 3.98 15.61
CA PRO A 17 -0.59 4.95 14.59
C PRO A 17 0.57 5.68 13.91
N ASP A 18 1.64 6.03 14.64
CA ASP A 18 2.80 6.74 14.10
C ASP A 18 3.57 5.88 13.09
N GLU A 19 3.74 4.59 13.43
CA GLU A 19 4.39 3.61 12.55
C GLU A 19 3.55 3.38 11.29
N MET A 20 2.22 3.27 11.43
CA MET A 20 1.30 3.12 10.30
C MET A 20 1.30 4.34 9.39
N THR A 21 1.35 5.55 9.95
CA THR A 21 1.43 6.80 9.17
C THR A 21 2.78 6.90 8.44
N THR A 22 3.86 6.44 9.07
CA THR A 22 5.18 6.34 8.44
C THR A 22 5.16 5.35 7.27
N ILE A 23 4.57 4.15 7.47
CA ILE A 23 4.40 3.15 6.42
C ILE A 23 3.58 3.73 5.26
N PHE A 24 2.48 4.42 5.55
CA PHE A 24 1.67 5.07 4.52
C PHE A 24 2.48 6.07 3.69
N THR A 25 3.31 6.90 4.35
CA THR A 25 4.17 7.87 3.68
C THR A 25 5.16 7.20 2.73
N PHE A 26 5.76 6.07 3.13
CA PHE A 26 6.66 5.31 2.27
C PHE A 26 5.94 4.68 1.08
N LEU A 27 4.74 4.11 1.30
CA LEU A 27 3.93 3.56 0.21
C LEU A 27 3.58 4.66 -0.81
N GLN A 28 3.19 5.85 -0.35
CA GLN A 28 2.87 6.98 -1.22
C GLN A 28 4.10 7.46 -2.03
N ALA A 29 5.29 7.45 -1.42
CA ALA A 29 6.53 7.81 -2.10
C ALA A 29 6.87 6.81 -3.22
N ILE A 30 6.70 5.50 -2.96
CA ILE A 30 6.92 4.45 -3.96
C ILE A 30 5.93 4.59 -5.12
N ILE A 31 4.65 4.78 -4.83
CA ILE A 31 3.60 4.95 -5.84
C ILE A 31 3.94 6.15 -6.74
N THR A 32 4.30 7.29 -6.14
CA THR A 32 4.69 8.50 -6.87
C THR A 32 5.89 8.25 -7.78
N GLU A 33 6.92 7.53 -7.31
CA GLU A 33 8.11 7.21 -8.12
C GLU A 33 7.75 6.32 -9.33
N LEU A 34 6.86 5.33 -9.13
CA LEU A 34 6.41 4.45 -10.20
C LEU A 34 5.63 5.22 -11.28
N GLU A 35 4.74 6.13 -10.89
CA GLU A 35 3.92 6.93 -11.81
C GLU A 35 4.74 8.00 -12.54
N THR A 36 5.58 8.73 -11.82
CA THR A 36 6.21 9.95 -12.34
C THR A 36 7.54 9.69 -13.04
N ASN A 37 8.22 8.59 -12.71
CA ASN A 37 9.54 8.27 -13.24
C ASN A 37 9.58 6.94 -13.98
N ALA A 38 9.18 5.84 -13.35
CA ALA A 38 9.36 4.50 -13.93
C ALA A 38 8.51 4.27 -15.18
N ALA A 39 7.19 4.43 -15.08
CA ALA A 39 6.27 4.24 -16.20
C ALA A 39 6.62 5.08 -17.45
N PRO A 40 6.81 6.41 -17.37
CA PRO A 40 7.09 7.22 -18.56
C PRO A 40 8.45 6.93 -19.17
N ASN A 41 9.46 6.51 -18.39
CA ASN A 41 10.77 6.18 -18.97
C ASN A 41 10.77 4.82 -19.66
N ILE A 42 10.02 3.84 -19.17
CA ILE A 42 9.88 2.55 -19.87
C ILE A 42 9.07 2.71 -21.15
N GLU A 43 8.02 3.55 -21.14
CA GLU A 43 7.29 3.91 -22.36
C GLU A 43 8.21 4.56 -23.40
N LYS A 44 9.02 5.55 -22.99
CA LYS A 44 10.01 6.19 -23.87
C LYS A 44 11.00 5.19 -24.45
N LEU A 45 11.48 4.22 -23.65
CA LEU A 45 12.37 3.18 -24.14
C LEU A 45 11.68 2.31 -25.20
N GLY A 46 10.42 1.92 -24.96
CA GLY A 46 9.61 1.15 -25.91
C GLY A 46 9.35 1.87 -27.24
N SER A 47 9.33 3.21 -27.24
CA SER A 47 9.08 4.03 -28.44
C SER A 47 10.34 4.45 -29.22
N LEU A 48 11.53 3.92 -28.89
CA LEU A 48 12.76 4.27 -29.61
C LEU A 48 12.87 3.55 -30.96
N ASP A 49 12.91 4.32 -32.05
CA ASP A 49 13.03 3.82 -33.44
C ASP A 49 14.43 3.29 -33.83
N TYR A 50 15.35 3.16 -32.87
CA TYR A 50 16.72 2.70 -33.17
C TYR A 50 16.81 1.20 -33.50
N TYR A 51 15.84 0.40 -33.08
CA TYR A 51 15.87 -1.07 -33.18
C TYR A 51 14.65 -1.61 -33.92
N THR A 52 14.50 -1.22 -35.19
CA THR A 52 13.33 -1.51 -36.02
C THR A 52 13.32 -2.92 -36.62
N GLU A 53 14.44 -3.64 -36.63
CA GLU A 53 14.55 -4.96 -37.28
C GLU A 53 15.48 -5.94 -36.54
N GLY A 54 15.36 -7.23 -36.91
CA GLY A 54 16.25 -8.29 -36.47
C GLY A 54 16.13 -8.67 -34.99
N LYS A 55 17.22 -9.21 -34.43
CA LYS A 55 17.29 -9.64 -33.02
C LYS A 55 17.07 -8.49 -32.02
N ALA A 56 17.36 -7.26 -32.43
CA ALA A 56 17.21 -6.09 -31.59
C ALA A 56 15.74 -5.69 -31.38
N LYS A 57 14.91 -5.76 -32.42
CA LYS A 57 13.45 -5.59 -32.29
C LYS A 57 12.84 -6.56 -31.27
N LYS A 58 13.30 -7.81 -31.27
CA LYS A 58 12.85 -8.83 -30.33
C LYS A 58 13.25 -8.52 -28.88
N ALA A 59 14.39 -7.85 -28.67
CA ALA A 59 14.78 -7.36 -27.36
C ALA A 59 13.91 -6.18 -26.90
N MET A 60 13.39 -5.37 -27.84
CA MET A 60 12.46 -4.28 -27.52
C MET A 60 11.11 -4.78 -26.98
N GLU A 61 10.68 -5.99 -27.35
CA GLU A 61 9.42 -6.60 -26.85
C GLU A 61 9.43 -6.78 -25.32
N VAL A 62 10.61 -6.94 -24.70
CA VAL A 62 10.78 -7.05 -23.25
C VAL A 62 10.36 -5.76 -22.53
N TYR A 63 10.43 -4.60 -23.18
CA TYR A 63 9.98 -3.34 -22.56
C TYR A 63 8.46 -3.26 -22.40
N ALA A 64 7.69 -3.88 -23.30
CA ALA A 64 6.24 -3.98 -23.14
C ALA A 64 5.88 -4.86 -21.93
N GLU A 65 6.62 -5.96 -21.74
CA GLU A 65 6.49 -6.80 -20.55
C GLU A 65 6.91 -6.06 -19.27
N ALA A 66 8.01 -5.28 -19.33
CA ALA A 66 8.45 -4.44 -18.22
C ALA A 66 7.41 -3.40 -17.83
N ASN A 67 6.74 -2.77 -18.81
CA ASN A 67 5.63 -1.86 -18.56
C ASN A 67 4.49 -2.56 -17.80
N GLN A 68 4.11 -3.76 -18.22
CA GLN A 68 3.09 -4.53 -17.51
C GLN A 68 3.52 -4.84 -16.06
N LYS A 69 4.79 -5.20 -15.84
CA LYS A 69 5.30 -5.46 -14.48
C LYS A 69 5.34 -4.22 -13.60
N VAL A 70 5.59 -3.04 -14.15
CA VAL A 70 5.50 -1.78 -13.40
C VAL A 70 4.06 -1.47 -13.01
N MET A 71 3.09 -1.75 -13.88
CA MET A 71 1.67 -1.61 -13.53
C MET A 71 1.24 -2.62 -12.46
N ASP A 72 1.67 -3.88 -12.56
CA ASP A 72 1.41 -4.89 -11.52
C ASP A 72 2.01 -4.44 -10.16
N LEU A 73 3.20 -3.84 -10.18
CA LEU A 73 3.86 -3.33 -8.98
C LEU A 73 3.11 -2.14 -8.39
N TYR A 74 2.70 -1.21 -9.24
CA TYR A 74 1.86 -0.07 -8.87
C TYR A 74 0.56 -0.53 -8.19
N ASP A 75 -0.16 -1.47 -8.81
CA ASP A 75 -1.42 -1.98 -8.27
C ASP A 75 -1.23 -2.60 -6.88
N ASN A 76 -0.15 -3.33 -6.68
CA ASN A 76 0.17 -3.92 -5.38
C ASN A 76 0.43 -2.87 -4.29
N TYR A 77 1.25 -1.85 -4.59
CA TYR A 77 1.52 -0.79 -3.63
C TYR A 77 0.29 0.08 -3.35
N SER A 78 -0.51 0.38 -4.37
CA SER A 78 -1.78 1.10 -4.23
C SER A 78 -2.77 0.34 -3.35
N ARG A 79 -2.87 -0.99 -3.51
CA ARG A 79 -3.70 -1.84 -2.64
C ARG A 79 -3.19 -1.87 -1.20
N ALA A 80 -1.88 -1.97 -1.01
CA ALA A 80 -1.28 -1.92 0.33
C ALA A 80 -1.55 -0.57 1.02
N ALA A 81 -1.41 0.54 0.29
CA ALA A 81 -1.69 1.88 0.80
C ALA A 81 -3.16 2.03 1.22
N ALA A 82 -4.09 1.53 0.40
CA ALA A 82 -5.52 1.55 0.73
C ALA A 82 -5.83 0.77 2.02
N LEU A 83 -5.21 -0.40 2.22
CA LEU A 83 -5.38 -1.17 3.45
C LEU A 83 -4.83 -0.45 4.68
N VAL A 84 -3.67 0.21 4.56
CA VAL A 84 -3.07 0.98 5.66
C VAL A 84 -3.98 2.16 6.04
N ILE A 85 -4.56 2.87 5.06
CA ILE A 85 -5.54 3.93 5.30
C ILE A 85 -6.77 3.39 6.03
N ASP A 86 -7.31 2.25 5.61
CA ASP A 86 -8.49 1.63 6.23
C ASP A 86 -8.25 1.28 7.70
N ILE A 87 -7.05 0.75 8.00
CA ILE A 87 -6.63 0.50 9.38
C ILE A 87 -6.54 1.80 10.18
N LEU A 88 -5.89 2.84 9.65
CA LEU A 88 -5.79 4.14 10.33
C LEU A 88 -7.17 4.74 10.62
N ASN A 89 -8.11 4.66 9.68
CA ASN A 89 -9.48 5.11 9.87
C ASN A 89 -10.21 4.31 10.96
N THR A 90 -10.02 2.99 10.98
CA THR A 90 -10.59 2.12 12.01
C THR A 90 -10.05 2.47 13.40
N MET A 91 -8.75 2.78 13.51
CA MET A 91 -8.13 3.22 14.76
C MET A 91 -8.73 4.54 15.24
N MET A 92 -8.90 5.52 14.34
CA MET A 92 -9.55 6.79 14.68
C MET A 92 -10.98 6.62 15.21
N GLN A 93 -11.78 5.78 14.54
CA GLN A 93 -13.16 5.50 14.97
C GLN A 93 -13.21 4.82 16.33
N ALA A 94 -12.28 3.90 16.61
CA ALA A 94 -12.19 3.23 17.89
C ALA A 94 -11.85 4.22 19.02
N ASP A 95 -10.89 5.12 18.78
CA ASP A 95 -10.51 6.16 19.75
C ASP A 95 -11.65 7.16 20.01
N GLU A 96 -12.38 7.57 18.97
CA GLU A 96 -13.58 8.41 19.09
C GLU A 96 -14.65 7.75 19.97
N ALA A 97 -14.97 6.48 19.70
CA ALA A 97 -15.94 5.72 20.48
C ALA A 97 -15.53 5.55 21.96
N ILE A 98 -14.22 5.42 22.23
CA ILE A 98 -13.70 5.37 23.61
C ILE A 98 -13.86 6.75 24.28
N ALA A 99 -13.55 7.84 23.58
CA ALA A 99 -13.71 9.19 24.10
C ALA A 99 -15.17 9.50 24.46
N GLU A 100 -16.12 9.14 23.59
CA GLU A 100 -17.55 9.27 23.87
C GLU A 100 -17.98 8.50 25.12
N GLN A 101 -17.49 7.27 25.31
CA GLN A 101 -17.77 6.48 26.51
C GLN A 101 -17.22 7.12 27.79
N ILE A 102 -16.06 7.78 27.71
CA ILE A 102 -15.48 8.51 28.85
C ILE A 102 -16.36 9.73 29.19
N ILE A 103 -16.75 10.52 28.19
CA ILE A 103 -17.63 11.68 28.37
C ILE A 103 -18.96 11.26 29.02
N ALA A 104 -19.59 10.21 28.49
CA ALA A 104 -20.84 9.67 29.04
C ALA A 104 -20.71 9.24 30.51
N LYS A 105 -19.54 8.70 30.92
CA LYS A 105 -19.25 8.31 32.31
C LYS A 105 -18.94 9.50 33.22
N LEU A 106 -18.39 10.58 32.67
CA LEU A 106 -18.13 11.82 33.41
C LEU A 106 -19.41 12.65 33.63
N GLY A 107 -20.49 12.37 32.88
CA GLY A 107 -21.80 13.00 33.08
C GLY A 107 -21.83 14.48 32.71
N VAL A 108 -20.90 14.91 31.85
CA VAL A 108 -20.86 16.25 31.22
C VAL A 108 -21.37 16.19 29.78
#